data_AF-A0A3B9SIB0-F1
#
_entry.id   AF-A0A3B9SIB0-F1
#
_cell.length_a   1.000
_cell.length_b   1.000
_cell.length_c   1.000
_cell.angle_alpha   90.00
_cell.angle_beta   90.00
_cell.angle_gamma   90.00
#
_symmetry.space_group_name_H-M   'P 1'
#
loop_
_entity.id
_entity.type
_entity.pdbx_description
1 polymer ?
#
loop_
_entity_poly.entity_id
_entity_poly.type
_entity_poly.pdbx_seq_one_letter_code
_entity_poly.pdbx_strand_id
1 'polypeptide(L)'
;FDIVNNFETGDTAQEYYSIMEISRDGIGEDDDIEFELYDYVRDIRQILEELNETFENSWDIVYEALVEFKQKYNRFPLGTEDYDGLKLGQWCKNQRALYRQGNLSEEQIKKLEDIDFPWDLNELSWFSAYEEVKKIAERLGKFPAKKDMPPELASWVQAQRSKFRSGILEEERAQLLLALGCKMKINETAKWEDRFEQLKEFIAQNGRFPENADTFNNSSVKTLLTWVNSQRKAHLNGKLSEEKTKKLKDIGFVWNLNDVQWNNNFEILKEFVEVNGRLPKRGDVYKNVNIDTWLKSQVKKANPDSRLNLTDEQREKLENLGVELSTSRFTQTWMKSYELYIEYKDIYHEEPKRQSYYKGRNIGEWIKNQKFYLRAGTLSPDRVKLLAEIGITE
;
A
#
# COMPACT_ATOMS: atom_id res chain seq x y z
N PHE A 1 51.77 -61.43 21.28
CA PHE A 1 51.81 -59.98 21.48
C PHE A 1 51.04 -59.36 20.33
N ASP A 2 50.01 -58.61 20.67
CA ASP A 2 49.16 -57.92 19.70
C ASP A 2 49.79 -56.54 19.48
N ILE A 3 50.46 -56.33 18.34
CA ILE A 3 51.04 -55.03 17.99
C ILE A 3 50.01 -54.30 17.13
N VAL A 4 49.09 -53.63 17.81
CA VAL A 4 48.21 -52.65 17.20
C VAL A 4 48.91 -51.29 17.26
N ASN A 5 49.10 -50.71 16.08
CA ASN A 5 49.38 -49.29 15.81
C ASN A 5 50.52 -48.61 16.58
N ASN A 6 51.66 -48.46 15.89
CA ASN A 6 52.54 -47.32 16.12
C ASN A 6 53.10 -46.79 14.79
N PHE A 7 52.22 -46.20 13.98
CA PHE A 7 52.63 -45.32 12.88
C PHE A 7 52.98 -43.96 13.51
N GLU A 8 54.23 -43.76 13.94
CA GLU A 8 54.86 -42.41 13.95
C GLU A 8 56.35 -42.33 14.35
N THR A 9 57.02 -43.42 14.75
CA THR A 9 58.49 -43.42 14.87
C THR A 9 59.06 -44.55 14.03
N GLY A 10 60.17 -44.30 13.32
CA GLY A 10 60.90 -45.31 12.54
C GLY A 10 61.55 -46.42 13.37
N ASP A 11 60.98 -46.75 14.54
CA ASP A 11 61.45 -47.76 15.50
C ASP A 11 61.13 -49.18 15.06
N THR A 12 60.09 -49.39 14.25
CA THR A 12 59.72 -50.74 13.80
C THR A 12 60.85 -51.40 13.01
N ALA A 13 61.60 -50.64 12.19
CA ALA A 13 62.74 -51.17 11.45
C ALA A 13 63.92 -51.60 12.35
N GLN A 14 64.12 -50.96 13.52
CA GLN A 14 65.13 -51.35 14.50
C GLN A 14 64.71 -52.58 15.32
N GLU A 15 63.41 -52.69 15.65
CA GLU A 15 62.84 -53.90 16.26
C GLU A 15 62.97 -55.11 15.32
N TYR A 16 62.77 -54.94 14.02
CA TYR A 16 63.02 -56.00 13.03
C TYR A 16 64.50 -56.42 12.94
N TYR A 17 65.43 -55.47 13.04
CA TYR A 17 66.87 -55.77 12.99
C TYR A 17 67.35 -56.56 14.22
N SER A 18 66.83 -56.21 15.41
CA SER A 18 67.13 -56.89 16.68
C SER A 18 66.53 -58.30 16.75
N ILE A 19 65.36 -58.54 16.14
CA ILE A 19 64.80 -59.89 15.98
C ILE A 19 65.66 -60.74 15.03
N MET A 20 66.20 -60.17 13.94
CA MET A 20 67.11 -60.87 13.04
C MET A 20 68.48 -61.19 13.67
N GLU A 21 68.99 -60.38 14.59
CA GLU A 21 70.23 -60.68 15.31
C GLU A 21 70.08 -61.83 16.33
N ILE A 22 68.91 -62.00 16.94
CA ILE A 22 68.65 -63.07 17.92
C ILE A 22 68.62 -64.46 17.25
N SER A 23 68.26 -64.56 15.97
CA SER A 23 68.25 -65.82 15.23
C SER A 23 69.64 -66.32 14.78
N ARG A 24 70.73 -65.55 14.98
CA ARG A 24 72.07 -65.95 14.51
C ARG A 24 72.86 -66.85 15.46
N ASP A 25 72.42 -67.04 16.70
CA ASP A 25 73.17 -67.80 17.71
C ASP A 25 72.52 -69.13 18.16
N GLY A 26 71.56 -69.67 17.39
CA GLY A 26 70.83 -70.88 17.78
C GLY A 26 70.57 -71.87 16.64
N ILE A 27 71.53 -72.76 16.41
CA ILE A 27 71.43 -74.12 15.84
C ILE A 27 70.12 -74.50 15.12
N GLY A 28 70.18 -74.59 13.79
CA GLY A 28 69.64 -75.71 13.01
C GLY A 28 68.18 -75.65 12.53
N GLU A 29 67.97 -75.09 11.34
CA GLU A 29 67.24 -75.63 10.17
C GLU A 29 67.03 -74.47 9.19
N ASP A 30 67.53 -74.61 7.95
CA ASP A 30 67.33 -73.65 6.85
C ASP A 30 65.86 -73.72 6.41
N ASP A 31 65.00 -72.94 7.05
CA ASP A 31 63.71 -72.56 6.49
C ASP A 31 63.91 -71.24 5.73
N ASP A 32 63.94 -71.32 4.40
CA ASP A 32 63.89 -70.16 3.50
C ASP A 32 62.57 -69.40 3.75
N ILE A 33 62.63 -68.31 4.52
CA ILE A 33 61.48 -67.43 4.74
C ILE A 33 61.35 -66.49 3.53
N GLU A 34 60.49 -66.85 2.58
CA GLU A 34 60.04 -65.95 1.51
C GLU A 34 59.14 -64.86 2.11
N PHE A 35 59.63 -63.62 2.10
CA PHE A 35 58.83 -62.44 2.44
C PHE A 35 58.21 -61.85 1.17
N GLU A 36 56.90 -62.06 0.98
CA GLU A 36 56.10 -61.25 0.05
C GLU A 36 55.73 -59.93 0.73
N LEU A 37 56.34 -58.84 0.26
CA LEU A 37 56.01 -57.48 0.72
C LEU A 37 54.73 -57.01 0.01
N TYR A 38 53.58 -57.22 0.65
CA TYR A 38 52.31 -56.67 0.18
C TYR A 38 52.25 -55.17 0.48
N ASP A 39 52.36 -54.34 -0.56
CA ASP A 39 52.19 -52.88 -0.48
C ASP A 39 50.70 -52.53 -0.44
N TYR A 40 50.04 -52.91 0.66
CA TYR A 40 48.62 -52.66 0.90
C TYR A 40 48.24 -51.17 0.76
N VAL A 41 49.20 -50.24 0.89
CA VAL A 41 48.95 -48.80 0.75
C VAL A 41 48.75 -48.39 -0.70
N ARG A 42 49.49 -48.98 -1.66
CA ARG A 42 49.28 -48.73 -3.09
C ARG A 42 47.95 -49.31 -3.56
N ASP A 43 47.62 -50.50 -3.12
CA ASP A 43 46.36 -51.17 -3.48
C ASP A 43 45.15 -50.44 -2.86
N ILE A 44 45.27 -49.95 -1.63
CA ILE A 44 44.23 -49.09 -1.02
C ILE A 44 44.09 -47.77 -1.79
N ARG A 45 45.19 -47.14 -2.21
CA ARG A 45 45.13 -45.91 -3.02
C ARG A 45 44.46 -46.16 -4.36
N GLN A 46 44.83 -47.24 -5.05
CA GLN A 46 44.24 -47.62 -6.33
C GLN A 46 42.74 -47.94 -6.18
N ILE A 47 42.33 -48.65 -5.13
CA ILE A 47 40.92 -48.90 -4.84
C ILE A 47 40.19 -47.59 -4.51
N LEU A 48 40.80 -46.68 -3.76
CA LEU A 48 40.23 -45.37 -3.45
C LEU A 48 40.12 -44.49 -4.70
N GLU A 49 41.06 -44.58 -5.62
CA GLU A 49 41.11 -43.83 -6.88
C GLU A 49 40.09 -44.39 -7.88
N GLU A 50 39.98 -45.71 -8.02
CA GLU A 50 38.92 -46.39 -8.79
C GLU A 50 37.53 -46.13 -8.20
N LEU A 51 37.38 -46.16 -6.86
CA LEU A 51 36.14 -45.76 -6.20
C LEU A 51 35.82 -44.29 -6.49
N ASN A 52 36.80 -43.39 -6.34
CA ASN A 52 36.63 -41.96 -6.61
C ASN A 52 36.24 -41.71 -8.06
N GLU A 53 36.88 -42.35 -9.04
CA GLU A 53 36.49 -42.29 -10.46
C GLU A 53 35.07 -42.83 -10.69
N THR A 54 34.66 -43.88 -9.98
CA THR A 54 33.29 -44.42 -10.06
C THR A 54 32.26 -43.45 -9.46
N PHE A 55 32.63 -42.73 -8.39
CA PHE A 55 31.80 -41.69 -7.77
C PHE A 55 31.79 -40.37 -8.56
N GLU A 56 32.89 -39.99 -9.20
CA GLU A 56 33.02 -38.80 -10.05
C GLU A 56 32.25 -38.98 -11.36
N ASN A 57 32.40 -40.13 -12.03
CA ASN A 57 31.59 -40.48 -13.19
C ASN A 57 30.09 -40.51 -12.83
N SER A 58 29.74 -40.91 -11.61
CA SER A 58 28.35 -40.85 -11.12
C SER A 58 27.85 -39.41 -10.94
N TRP A 59 28.70 -38.48 -10.48
CA TRP A 59 28.32 -37.06 -10.39
C TRP A 59 28.12 -36.45 -11.77
N ASP A 60 29.06 -36.68 -12.70
CA ASP A 60 29.00 -36.13 -14.06
C ASP A 60 27.79 -36.67 -14.84
N ILE A 61 27.47 -37.96 -14.73
CA ILE A 61 26.25 -38.54 -15.34
C ILE A 61 24.99 -37.84 -14.83
N VAL A 62 24.88 -37.63 -13.51
CA VAL A 62 23.69 -36.99 -12.93
C VAL A 62 23.66 -35.48 -13.23
N TYR A 63 24.82 -34.84 -13.35
CA TYR A 63 24.95 -33.45 -13.80
C TYR A 63 24.50 -33.30 -15.26
N GLU A 64 24.92 -34.18 -16.17
CA GLU A 64 24.45 -34.15 -17.57
C GLU A 64 22.93 -34.34 -17.64
N ALA A 65 22.37 -35.27 -16.86
CA ALA A 65 20.92 -35.42 -16.76
C ALA A 65 20.22 -34.15 -16.22
N LEU A 66 20.87 -33.39 -15.32
CA LEU A 66 20.38 -32.10 -14.86
C LEU A 66 20.42 -31.03 -15.96
N VAL A 67 21.49 -31.00 -16.76
CA VAL A 67 21.64 -30.10 -17.91
C VAL A 67 20.54 -30.38 -18.93
N GLU A 68 20.29 -31.64 -19.27
CA GLU A 68 19.19 -32.04 -20.15
C GLU A 68 17.82 -31.63 -19.58
N PHE A 69 17.60 -31.86 -18.29
CA PHE A 69 16.37 -31.44 -17.63
C PHE A 69 16.18 -29.92 -17.74
N LYS A 70 17.23 -29.13 -17.48
CA LYS A 70 17.20 -27.67 -17.60
C LYS A 70 16.88 -27.27 -19.03
N GLN A 71 17.51 -27.87 -20.04
CA GLN A 71 17.24 -27.56 -21.45
C GLN A 71 15.78 -27.88 -21.85
N LYS A 72 15.24 -29.01 -21.37
CA LYS A 72 13.89 -29.46 -21.72
C LYS A 72 12.79 -28.67 -21.01
N TYR A 73 12.96 -28.40 -19.73
CA TYR A 73 11.91 -27.79 -18.91
C TYR A 73 12.12 -26.30 -18.64
N ASN A 74 13.31 -25.77 -18.95
CA ASN A 74 13.77 -24.41 -18.66
C ASN A 74 13.71 -24.04 -17.17
N ARG A 75 13.72 -25.05 -16.28
CA ARG A 75 13.72 -24.91 -14.82
C ARG A 75 14.55 -26.03 -14.21
N PHE A 76 14.88 -25.92 -12.92
CA PHE A 76 15.52 -27.02 -12.18
C PHE A 76 14.50 -27.94 -11.49
N PRO A 77 14.89 -29.18 -11.16
CA PRO A 77 14.06 -30.14 -10.44
C PRO A 77 13.72 -29.67 -9.02
N LEU A 78 12.47 -29.90 -8.59
CA LEU A 78 11.97 -29.58 -7.25
C LEU A 78 11.76 -30.85 -6.42
N GLY A 79 11.90 -30.74 -5.10
CA GLY A 79 11.47 -31.80 -4.18
C GLY A 79 12.20 -33.13 -4.39
N THR A 80 11.47 -34.16 -4.82
CA THR A 80 11.98 -35.50 -5.15
C THR A 80 11.65 -35.86 -6.60
N GLU A 81 11.60 -34.87 -7.49
CA GLU A 81 11.34 -35.08 -8.91
C GLU A 81 12.39 -36.01 -9.53
N ASP A 82 11.87 -36.93 -10.35
CA ASP A 82 12.65 -37.90 -11.09
C ASP A 82 12.79 -37.48 -12.56
N TYR A 83 13.94 -37.79 -13.14
CA TYR A 83 14.19 -37.67 -14.56
C TYR A 83 15.06 -38.83 -15.02
N ASP A 84 14.58 -39.58 -16.01
CA ASP A 84 15.25 -40.76 -16.57
C ASP A 84 15.72 -41.79 -15.51
N GLY A 85 14.84 -42.06 -14.53
CA GLY A 85 15.15 -42.97 -13.42
C GLY A 85 16.05 -42.39 -12.32
N LEU A 86 16.58 -41.19 -12.51
CA LEU A 86 17.42 -40.48 -11.54
C LEU A 86 16.59 -39.53 -10.68
N LYS A 87 16.80 -39.59 -9.36
CA LYS A 87 16.13 -38.74 -8.35
C LYS A 87 16.74 -37.33 -8.33
N LEU A 88 16.70 -36.61 -9.45
CA LEU A 88 17.41 -35.33 -9.61
C LEU A 88 17.04 -34.29 -8.56
N GLY A 89 15.78 -34.23 -8.12
CA GLY A 89 15.37 -33.32 -7.04
C GLY A 89 16.11 -33.57 -5.72
N GLN A 90 16.33 -34.85 -5.38
CA GLN A 90 17.09 -35.24 -4.20
C GLN A 90 18.58 -34.97 -4.39
N TRP A 91 19.11 -35.25 -5.57
CA TRP A 91 20.50 -34.93 -5.90
C TRP A 91 20.77 -33.42 -5.76
N CYS A 92 19.91 -32.56 -6.31
CA CYS A 92 20.03 -31.11 -6.18
C CYS A 92 19.95 -30.64 -4.71
N LYS A 93 19.12 -31.28 -3.88
CA LYS A 93 19.09 -31.01 -2.43
C LYS A 93 20.41 -31.37 -1.76
N ASN A 94 20.99 -32.51 -2.12
CA ASN A 94 22.28 -32.95 -1.60
C ASN A 94 23.39 -31.97 -2.03
N GLN A 95 23.42 -31.52 -3.29
CA GLN A 95 24.40 -30.52 -3.76
C GLN A 95 24.33 -29.22 -2.95
N ARG A 96 23.13 -28.70 -2.67
CA ARG A 96 22.96 -27.52 -1.82
C ARG A 96 23.44 -27.74 -0.39
N ALA A 97 23.31 -28.95 0.15
CA ALA A 97 23.80 -29.30 1.48
C ALA A 97 25.32 -29.39 1.51
N LEU A 98 25.92 -30.07 0.52
CA LEU A 98 27.37 -30.21 0.37
C LEU A 98 28.05 -28.85 0.17
N TYR A 99 27.47 -27.96 -0.65
CA TYR A 99 27.98 -26.60 -0.85
C TYR A 99 28.03 -25.80 0.47
N ARG A 100 26.96 -25.84 1.27
CA ARG A 100 26.93 -25.16 2.59
C ARG A 100 27.92 -25.73 3.59
N GLN A 101 28.26 -27.00 3.45
CA GLN A 101 29.24 -27.69 4.31
C GLN A 101 30.68 -27.49 3.82
N GLY A 102 30.89 -26.89 2.64
CA GLY A 102 32.23 -26.76 2.03
C GLY A 102 32.78 -28.07 1.47
N ASN A 103 31.93 -29.07 1.24
CA ASN A 103 32.31 -30.42 0.80
C ASN A 103 32.16 -30.61 -0.72
N LEU A 104 31.91 -29.54 -1.47
CA LEU A 104 31.82 -29.57 -2.93
C LEU A 104 33.16 -29.10 -3.53
N SER A 105 33.67 -29.79 -4.55
CA SER A 105 34.91 -29.37 -5.20
C SER A 105 34.72 -28.07 -5.99
N GLU A 106 35.79 -27.28 -6.16
CA GLU A 106 35.73 -26.02 -6.92
C GLU A 106 35.25 -26.24 -8.37
N GLU A 107 35.61 -27.37 -8.98
CA GLU A 107 35.16 -27.72 -10.32
C GLU A 107 33.65 -28.01 -10.38
N GLN A 108 33.10 -28.74 -9.39
CA GLN A 108 31.67 -29.01 -9.30
C GLN A 108 30.86 -27.72 -9.05
N ILE A 109 31.39 -26.83 -8.21
CA ILE A 109 30.79 -25.51 -7.98
C ILE A 109 30.74 -24.74 -9.30
N LYS A 110 31.86 -24.68 -10.02
CA LYS A 110 31.95 -23.98 -11.29
C LYS A 110 30.98 -24.54 -12.34
N LYS A 111 30.90 -25.86 -12.50
CA LYS A 111 29.94 -26.50 -13.43
C LYS A 111 28.49 -26.13 -13.09
N LEU A 112 28.13 -26.09 -11.80
CA LEU A 112 26.79 -25.69 -11.36
C LEU A 112 26.53 -24.19 -11.55
N GLU A 113 27.53 -23.34 -11.32
CA GLU A 113 27.44 -21.89 -11.58
C GLU A 113 27.33 -21.57 -13.07
N ASP A 114 28.01 -22.31 -13.95
CA ASP A 114 27.94 -22.15 -15.40
C ASP A 114 26.52 -22.39 -15.95
N ILE A 115 25.70 -23.14 -15.21
CA ILE A 115 24.29 -23.35 -15.52
C ILE A 115 23.37 -22.52 -14.62
N ASP A 116 23.83 -21.47 -13.94
CA ASP A 116 23.00 -20.65 -13.03
C ASP A 116 22.24 -21.49 -11.99
N PHE A 117 22.89 -22.51 -11.41
CA PHE A 117 22.24 -23.39 -10.45
C PHE A 117 21.76 -22.61 -9.21
N PRO A 118 20.46 -22.66 -8.85
CA PRO A 118 19.94 -21.89 -7.73
C PRO A 118 20.30 -22.58 -6.41
N TRP A 119 21.26 -21.99 -5.71
CA TRP A 119 21.66 -22.38 -4.35
C TRP A 119 20.55 -22.09 -3.31
N ASP A 120 19.74 -21.05 -3.54
CA ASP A 120 18.56 -20.73 -2.74
C ASP A 120 17.29 -21.43 -3.29
N LEU A 121 16.57 -22.13 -2.40
CA LEU A 121 15.30 -22.78 -2.72
C LEU A 121 14.19 -21.76 -3.03
N ASN A 122 14.24 -20.57 -2.43
CA ASN A 122 13.26 -19.52 -2.72
C ASN A 122 13.39 -19.06 -4.17
N GLU A 123 14.62 -18.87 -4.63
CA GLU A 123 14.93 -18.50 -6.00
C GLU A 123 14.50 -19.58 -6.98
N LEU A 124 14.83 -20.85 -6.70
CA LEU A 124 14.37 -21.99 -7.48
C LEU A 124 12.83 -22.01 -7.60
N SER A 125 12.12 -21.88 -6.48
CA SER A 125 10.67 -21.92 -6.46
C SER A 125 10.04 -20.79 -7.30
N TRP A 126 10.69 -19.63 -7.31
CA TRP A 126 10.24 -18.47 -8.08
C TRP A 126 10.39 -18.72 -9.59
N PHE A 127 11.56 -19.16 -10.04
CA PHE A 127 11.80 -19.42 -11.47
C PHE A 127 10.95 -20.58 -12.01
N SER A 128 10.74 -21.63 -11.21
CA SER A 128 9.82 -22.71 -11.59
C SER A 128 8.39 -22.20 -11.82
N ALA A 129 7.86 -21.40 -10.89
CA ALA A 129 6.53 -20.82 -11.03
C ALA A 129 6.44 -19.85 -12.22
N TYR A 130 7.49 -19.06 -12.46
CA TYR A 130 7.61 -18.17 -13.61
C TYR A 130 7.54 -18.94 -14.94
N GLU A 131 8.29 -20.03 -15.08
CA GLU A 131 8.31 -20.85 -16.29
C GLU A 131 6.99 -21.56 -16.56
N GLU A 132 6.28 -22.00 -15.51
CA GLU A 132 4.93 -22.53 -15.68
C GLU A 132 3.95 -21.46 -16.18
N VAL A 133 4.01 -20.25 -15.62
CA VAL A 133 3.20 -19.11 -16.09
C VAL A 133 3.55 -18.74 -17.53
N LYS A 134 4.84 -18.75 -17.87
CA LYS A 134 5.35 -18.49 -19.23
C LYS A 134 4.80 -19.50 -20.23
N LYS A 135 4.89 -20.80 -19.95
CA LYS A 135 4.33 -21.86 -20.82
C LYS A 135 2.82 -21.70 -21.04
N ILE A 136 2.08 -21.35 -19.98
CA ILE A 136 0.64 -21.08 -20.10
C ILE A 136 0.40 -19.82 -20.96
N ALA A 137 1.19 -18.77 -20.76
CA ALA A 137 1.07 -17.52 -21.51
C ALA A 137 1.35 -17.71 -23.01
N GLU A 138 2.41 -18.46 -23.34
CA GLU A 138 2.78 -18.83 -24.71
C GLU A 138 1.68 -19.64 -25.39
N ARG A 139 1.13 -20.65 -24.68
CA ARG A 139 -0.01 -21.44 -25.19
C ARG A 139 -1.25 -20.59 -25.46
N LEU A 140 -1.49 -19.55 -24.69
CA LEU A 140 -2.67 -18.68 -24.82
C LEU A 140 -2.43 -17.47 -25.74
N GLY A 141 -1.20 -17.18 -26.11
CA GLY A 141 -0.79 -15.94 -26.81
C GLY A 141 -1.03 -14.66 -25.99
N LYS A 142 -1.24 -14.78 -24.68
CA LYS A 142 -1.51 -13.67 -23.76
C LYS A 142 -1.23 -14.09 -22.32
N PHE A 143 -0.98 -13.11 -21.46
CA PHE A 143 -0.82 -13.39 -20.03
C PHE A 143 -2.08 -14.06 -19.45
N PRO A 144 -1.93 -15.19 -18.72
CA PRO A 144 -3.07 -15.98 -18.25
C PRO A 144 -3.92 -15.24 -17.21
N ALA A 145 -5.24 -15.43 -17.28
CA ALA A 145 -6.15 -15.00 -16.21
C ALA A 145 -6.18 -16.04 -15.08
N LYS A 146 -6.75 -15.67 -13.92
CA LYS A 146 -6.86 -16.57 -12.76
C LYS A 146 -7.51 -17.93 -13.08
N LYS A 147 -8.47 -17.95 -14.01
CA LYS A 147 -9.18 -19.17 -14.43
C LYS A 147 -8.36 -20.07 -15.37
N ASP A 148 -7.29 -19.54 -15.96
CA ASP A 148 -6.45 -20.25 -16.93
C ASP A 148 -5.24 -20.92 -16.26
N MET A 149 -5.14 -20.84 -14.93
CA MET A 149 -4.02 -21.34 -14.11
C MET A 149 -4.52 -22.15 -12.90
N PRO A 150 -3.70 -23.08 -12.39
CA PRO A 150 -3.88 -23.68 -11.08
C PRO A 150 -4.00 -22.62 -9.96
N PRO A 151 -4.76 -22.90 -8.88
CA PRO A 151 -4.93 -21.98 -7.75
C PRO A 151 -3.61 -21.49 -7.12
N GLU A 152 -2.59 -22.34 -7.11
CA GLU A 152 -1.27 -22.09 -6.53
C GLU A 152 -0.53 -21.03 -7.35
N LEU A 153 -0.46 -21.20 -8.67
CA LEU A 153 0.15 -20.23 -9.59
C LEU A 153 -0.61 -18.90 -9.61
N ALA A 154 -1.96 -18.95 -9.58
CA ALA A 154 -2.76 -17.74 -9.52
C ALA A 154 -2.49 -16.94 -8.22
N SER A 155 -2.32 -17.63 -7.10
CA SER A 155 -1.97 -17.02 -5.82
C SER A 155 -0.55 -16.47 -5.85
N TRP A 156 0.39 -17.18 -6.46
CA TRP A 156 1.77 -16.71 -6.67
C TRP A 156 1.83 -15.43 -7.51
N VAL A 157 1.13 -15.37 -8.65
CA VAL A 157 1.06 -14.15 -9.50
C VAL A 157 0.50 -12.97 -8.70
N GLN A 158 -0.51 -13.20 -7.86
CA GLN A 158 -1.08 -12.17 -7.01
C GLN A 158 -0.11 -11.70 -5.90
N ALA A 159 0.70 -12.62 -5.35
CA ALA A 159 1.76 -12.28 -4.42
C ALA A 159 2.82 -11.41 -5.10
N GLN A 160 3.26 -11.74 -6.32
CA GLN A 160 4.22 -10.92 -7.08
C GLN A 160 3.66 -9.51 -7.36
N ARG A 161 2.40 -9.41 -7.77
CA ARG A 161 1.72 -8.10 -7.92
C ARG A 161 1.64 -7.31 -6.62
N SER A 162 1.56 -7.97 -5.47
CA SER A 162 1.58 -7.30 -4.17
C SER A 162 2.98 -6.81 -3.80
N LYS A 163 4.01 -7.64 -4.01
CA LYS A 163 5.42 -7.26 -3.81
C LYS A 163 5.86 -6.11 -4.72
N PHE A 164 5.40 -6.10 -5.97
CA PHE A 164 5.65 -4.99 -6.89
C PHE A 164 4.99 -3.70 -6.41
N ARG A 165 3.75 -3.77 -5.93
CA ARG A 165 3.04 -2.59 -5.37
C ARG A 165 3.72 -2.04 -4.12
N SER A 166 4.32 -2.89 -3.29
CA SER A 166 5.05 -2.47 -2.09
C SER A 166 6.48 -2.03 -2.38
N GLY A 167 6.98 -2.14 -3.62
CA GLY A 167 8.35 -1.78 -3.98
C GLY A 167 9.43 -2.74 -3.46
N ILE A 168 9.06 -3.97 -3.10
CA ILE A 168 9.97 -4.99 -2.55
C ILE A 168 10.27 -6.08 -3.59
N LEU A 169 9.55 -6.08 -4.73
CA LEU A 169 9.88 -6.98 -5.83
C LEU A 169 11.16 -6.49 -6.51
N GLU A 170 12.13 -7.38 -6.59
CA GLU A 170 13.37 -7.18 -7.33
C GLU A 170 13.10 -6.79 -8.79
N GLU A 171 13.90 -5.85 -9.30
CA GLU A 171 13.66 -5.21 -10.60
C GLU A 171 13.70 -6.22 -11.76
N GLU A 172 14.66 -7.15 -11.77
CA GLU A 172 14.78 -8.19 -12.80
C GLU A 172 13.54 -9.09 -12.85
N ARG A 173 13.02 -9.48 -11.68
CA ARG A 173 11.79 -10.28 -11.56
C ARG A 173 10.56 -9.52 -12.06
N ALA A 174 10.52 -8.21 -11.83
CA ALA A 174 9.46 -7.36 -12.35
C ALA A 174 9.54 -7.28 -13.89
N GLN A 175 10.73 -7.07 -14.46
CA GLN A 175 10.96 -7.00 -15.89
C GLN A 175 10.58 -8.30 -16.61
N LEU A 176 10.95 -9.47 -16.06
CA LEU A 176 10.55 -10.78 -16.60
C LEU A 176 9.02 -10.91 -16.67
N LEU A 177 8.30 -10.57 -15.60
CA LEU A 177 6.85 -10.64 -15.58
C LEU A 177 6.19 -9.61 -16.51
N LEU A 178 6.76 -8.41 -16.62
CA LEU A 178 6.29 -7.38 -17.57
C LEU A 178 6.48 -7.82 -19.02
N ALA A 179 7.60 -8.46 -19.34
CA ALA A 179 7.89 -9.01 -20.67
C ALA A 179 6.89 -10.10 -21.09
N LEU A 180 6.41 -10.92 -20.14
CA LEU A 180 5.31 -11.88 -20.37
C LEU A 180 3.94 -11.21 -20.57
N GLY A 181 3.83 -9.88 -20.45
CA GLY A 181 2.58 -9.14 -20.53
C GLY A 181 1.79 -9.11 -19.22
N CYS A 182 2.42 -9.39 -18.07
CA CYS A 182 1.77 -9.25 -16.77
C CYS A 182 1.49 -7.77 -16.49
N LYS A 183 0.23 -7.38 -16.46
CA LYS A 183 -0.17 -6.01 -16.10
C LYS A 183 0.07 -5.78 -14.60
N MET A 184 1.20 -5.19 -14.28
CA MET A 184 1.50 -4.73 -12.93
C MET A 184 0.94 -3.31 -12.73
N LYS A 185 -0.05 -3.16 -11.85
CA LYS A 185 -0.59 -1.83 -11.52
C LYS A 185 0.44 -1.11 -10.64
N ILE A 186 1.07 -0.07 -11.19
CA ILE A 186 2.00 0.84 -10.51
C ILE A 186 1.32 1.45 -9.27
N ASN A 187 2.10 1.56 -8.20
CA ASN A 187 1.76 2.11 -6.89
C ASN A 187 0.94 3.41 -7.00
N GLU A 188 -0.20 3.48 -6.31
CA GLU A 188 -1.03 4.69 -6.23
C GLU A 188 -0.26 5.87 -5.61
N THR A 189 0.76 5.59 -4.79
CA THR A 189 1.65 6.60 -4.21
C THR A 189 2.55 7.23 -5.27
N ALA A 190 3.15 6.44 -6.18
CA ALA A 190 3.92 6.96 -7.31
C ALA A 190 3.05 7.83 -8.22
N LYS A 191 1.81 7.39 -8.50
CA LYS A 191 0.82 8.22 -9.22
C LYS A 191 0.44 9.50 -8.48
N TRP A 192 0.47 9.51 -7.15
CA TRP A 192 0.17 10.72 -6.39
C TRP A 192 1.32 11.73 -6.52
N GLU A 193 2.56 11.27 -6.39
CA GLU A 193 3.74 12.14 -6.54
C GLU A 193 3.89 12.67 -7.96
N ASP A 194 3.68 11.83 -8.99
CA ASP A 194 3.70 12.27 -10.39
C ASP A 194 2.64 13.36 -10.66
N ARG A 195 1.45 13.23 -10.07
CA ARG A 195 0.37 14.22 -10.21
C ARG A 195 0.65 15.47 -9.40
N PHE A 196 1.31 15.35 -8.26
CA PHE A 196 1.78 16.47 -7.47
C PHE A 196 2.89 17.26 -8.20
N GLU A 197 3.80 16.57 -8.88
CA GLU A 197 4.82 17.20 -9.72
C GLU A 197 4.18 17.95 -10.91
N GLN A 198 3.26 17.30 -11.62
CA GLN A 198 2.49 17.96 -12.68
C GLN A 198 1.71 19.18 -12.18
N LEU A 199 1.23 19.16 -10.93
CA LEU A 199 0.59 20.32 -10.31
C LEU A 199 1.60 21.45 -10.08
N LYS A 200 2.79 21.14 -9.55
CA LYS A 200 3.86 22.14 -9.36
C LYS A 200 4.30 22.77 -10.68
N GLU A 201 4.51 21.95 -11.72
CA GLU A 201 4.85 22.43 -13.05
C GLU A 201 3.76 23.36 -13.61
N PHE A 202 2.49 22.98 -13.47
CA PHE A 202 1.37 23.80 -13.91
C PHE A 202 1.35 25.15 -13.18
N ILE A 203 1.56 25.16 -11.86
CA ILE A 203 1.62 26.39 -11.05
C ILE A 203 2.83 27.25 -11.47
N ALA A 204 3.99 26.65 -11.71
CA ALA A 204 5.17 27.36 -12.16
C ALA A 204 4.98 28.04 -13.53
N GLN A 205 4.25 27.38 -14.44
CA GLN A 205 3.98 27.91 -15.78
C GLN A 205 2.86 28.97 -15.80
N ASN A 206 1.81 28.79 -15.00
CA ASN A 206 0.59 29.59 -15.09
C ASN A 206 0.41 30.57 -13.93
N GLY A 207 1.21 30.46 -12.86
CA GLY A 207 1.07 31.26 -11.64
C GLY A 207 -0.22 31.00 -10.85
N ARG A 208 -1.00 29.97 -11.21
CA ARG A 208 -2.28 29.64 -10.60
C ARG A 208 -2.57 28.14 -10.65
N PHE A 209 -3.54 27.69 -9.86
CA PHE A 209 -4.04 26.32 -9.90
C PHE A 209 -4.90 26.07 -11.17
N PRO A 210 -5.02 24.81 -11.63
CA PRO A 210 -5.86 24.46 -12.78
C PRO A 210 -7.34 24.79 -12.53
N GLU A 211 -8.02 25.33 -13.55
CA GLU A 211 -9.45 25.63 -13.54
C GLU A 211 -10.19 24.89 -14.66
N ASN A 212 -11.53 24.89 -14.61
CA ASN A 212 -12.36 24.25 -15.64
C ASN A 212 -12.09 24.82 -17.05
N ALA A 213 -11.77 26.11 -17.15
CA ALA A 213 -11.44 26.77 -18.42
C ALA A 213 -10.22 26.14 -19.11
N ASP A 214 -9.24 25.65 -18.33
CA ASP A 214 -8.01 25.06 -18.83
C ASP A 214 -8.19 23.63 -19.35
N THR A 215 -9.37 23.04 -19.13
CA THR A 215 -9.68 21.68 -19.57
C THR A 215 -10.13 21.59 -21.03
N PHE A 216 -10.40 22.74 -21.66
CA PHE A 216 -10.85 22.78 -23.05
C PHE A 216 -9.72 22.33 -23.98
N ASN A 217 -9.94 21.24 -24.72
CA ASN A 217 -8.96 20.57 -25.60
C ASN A 217 -7.67 20.07 -24.93
N ASN A 218 -7.58 20.08 -23.59
CA ASN A 218 -6.41 19.57 -22.87
C ASN A 218 -6.79 18.43 -21.89
N SER A 219 -6.65 17.20 -22.37
CA SER A 219 -6.96 15.98 -21.60
C SER A 219 -6.07 15.79 -20.38
N SER A 220 -4.80 16.23 -20.42
CA SER A 220 -3.89 16.09 -19.27
C SER A 220 -4.29 17.04 -18.15
N VAL A 221 -4.61 18.30 -18.46
CA VAL A 221 -5.10 19.29 -17.48
C VAL A 221 -6.46 18.90 -16.91
N LYS A 222 -7.35 18.30 -17.71
CA LYS A 222 -8.62 17.73 -17.22
C LYS A 222 -8.39 16.64 -16.16
N THR A 223 -7.39 15.78 -16.40
CA THR A 223 -7.03 14.70 -15.46
C THR A 223 -6.43 15.27 -14.18
N LEU A 224 -5.57 16.29 -14.30
CA LEU A 224 -4.99 17.01 -13.18
C LEU A 224 -6.06 17.72 -12.32
N LEU A 225 -7.01 18.41 -12.95
CA LEU A 225 -8.12 19.08 -12.25
C LEU A 225 -9.01 18.09 -11.50
N THR A 226 -9.28 16.94 -12.12
CA THR A 226 -10.05 15.86 -11.48
C THR A 226 -9.33 15.33 -10.24
N TRP A 227 -8.00 15.17 -10.31
CA TRP A 227 -7.16 14.76 -9.19
C TRP A 227 -7.10 15.82 -8.07
N VAL A 228 -6.95 17.10 -8.43
CA VAL A 228 -7.01 18.24 -7.49
C VAL A 228 -8.33 18.21 -6.70
N ASN A 229 -9.45 18.03 -7.39
CA ASN A 229 -10.76 17.94 -6.76
C ASN A 229 -10.93 16.68 -5.89
N SER A 230 -10.28 15.56 -6.25
CA SER A 230 -10.29 14.37 -5.40
C SER A 230 -9.49 14.59 -4.11
N GLN A 231 -8.40 15.36 -4.14
CA GLN A 231 -7.65 15.72 -2.92
C GLN A 231 -8.49 16.56 -1.97
N ARG A 232 -9.24 17.56 -2.49
CA ARG A 232 -10.18 18.36 -1.67
C ARG A 232 -11.23 17.49 -0.98
N LYS A 233 -11.84 16.55 -1.72
CA LYS A 233 -12.81 15.59 -1.16
C LYS A 233 -12.18 14.66 -0.14
N ALA A 234 -10.95 14.20 -0.37
CA ALA A 234 -10.23 13.33 0.56
C ALA A 234 -9.92 14.06 1.88
N HIS A 235 -9.51 15.32 1.81
CA HIS A 235 -9.27 16.17 2.99
C HIS A 235 -10.57 16.42 3.77
N LEU A 236 -11.66 16.79 3.09
CA LEU A 236 -12.96 17.01 3.74
C LEU A 236 -13.47 15.75 4.48
N ASN A 237 -13.21 14.57 3.94
CA ASN A 237 -13.62 13.30 4.52
C ASN A 237 -12.61 12.72 5.54
N GLY A 238 -11.53 13.45 5.88
CA GLY A 238 -10.49 12.99 6.80
C GLY A 238 -9.68 11.79 6.31
N LYS A 239 -9.66 11.52 4.99
CA LYS A 239 -8.98 10.37 4.37
C LYS A 239 -7.60 10.70 3.79
N LEU A 240 -7.19 11.97 3.86
CA LEU A 240 -5.90 12.41 3.36
C LEU A 240 -4.86 12.33 4.47
N SER A 241 -3.72 11.69 4.20
CA SER A 241 -2.63 11.59 5.18
C SER A 241 -2.04 12.95 5.52
N GLU A 242 -1.49 13.09 6.72
CA GLU A 242 -0.86 14.34 7.19
C GLU A 242 0.28 14.80 6.28
N GLU A 243 1.11 13.86 5.81
CA GLU A 243 2.22 14.15 4.88
C GLU A 243 1.74 14.77 3.56
N LYS A 244 0.64 14.26 2.98
CA LYS A 244 0.05 14.78 1.75
C LYS A 244 -0.58 16.14 1.97
N THR A 245 -1.25 16.32 3.10
CA THR A 245 -1.82 17.61 3.52
C THR A 245 -0.73 18.67 3.68
N LYS A 246 0.42 18.32 4.27
CA LYS A 246 1.56 19.22 4.42
C LYS A 246 2.15 19.62 3.06
N LYS A 247 2.43 18.66 2.17
CA LYS A 247 2.94 18.94 0.82
C LYS A 247 2.03 19.89 0.02
N LEU A 248 0.71 19.68 0.10
CA LEU A 248 -0.25 20.56 -0.57
C LEU A 248 -0.32 21.95 0.10
N LYS A 249 -0.23 22.02 1.44
CA LYS A 249 -0.15 23.30 2.16
C LYS A 249 1.08 24.12 1.77
N ASP A 250 2.23 23.47 1.58
CA ASP A 250 3.49 24.14 1.23
C ASP A 250 3.45 24.84 -0.13
N ILE A 251 2.63 24.35 -1.08
CA ILE A 251 2.40 25.00 -2.38
C ILE A 251 1.24 26.01 -2.36
N GLY A 252 0.70 26.35 -1.17
CA GLY A 252 -0.42 27.29 -1.02
C GLY A 252 -1.76 26.71 -1.50
N PHE A 253 -1.95 25.39 -1.43
CA PHE A 253 -3.15 24.74 -1.95
C PHE A 253 -4.42 25.15 -1.18
N VAL A 254 -5.38 25.71 -1.92
CA VAL A 254 -6.69 26.08 -1.39
C VAL A 254 -7.61 24.85 -1.35
N TRP A 255 -7.94 24.41 -0.13
CA TRP A 255 -8.84 23.28 0.13
C TRP A 255 -10.29 23.58 -0.22
N ASN A 256 -10.77 24.77 0.14
CA ASN A 256 -12.16 25.18 -0.11
C ASN A 256 -12.19 26.45 -0.97
N LEU A 257 -12.39 26.27 -2.28
CA LEU A 257 -12.56 27.39 -3.22
C LEU A 257 -13.78 28.25 -2.88
N ASN A 258 -14.82 27.68 -2.28
CA ASN A 258 -16.00 28.44 -1.88
C ASN A 258 -15.67 29.43 -0.78
N ASP A 259 -14.77 29.09 0.15
CA ASP A 259 -14.36 30.00 1.23
C ASP A 259 -13.49 31.14 0.68
N VAL A 260 -12.60 30.85 -0.26
CA VAL A 260 -11.82 31.89 -0.96
C VAL A 260 -12.72 32.82 -1.75
N GLN A 261 -13.68 32.27 -2.52
CA GLN A 261 -14.64 33.08 -3.25
C GLN A 261 -15.55 33.88 -2.32
N TRP A 262 -15.93 33.30 -1.18
CA TRP A 262 -16.70 34.00 -0.15
C TRP A 262 -15.91 35.17 0.43
N ASN A 263 -14.64 34.94 0.82
CA ASN A 263 -13.77 35.99 1.35
C ASN A 263 -13.51 37.09 0.31
N ASN A 264 -13.28 36.74 -0.96
CA ASN A 264 -13.13 37.73 -2.02
C ASN A 264 -14.38 38.60 -2.18
N ASN A 265 -15.57 38.00 -2.21
CA ASN A 265 -16.82 38.76 -2.31
C ASN A 265 -17.09 39.58 -1.04
N PHE A 266 -16.66 39.10 0.13
CA PHE A 266 -16.72 39.84 1.39
C PHE A 266 -15.79 41.06 1.37
N GLU A 267 -14.56 40.94 0.89
CA GLU A 267 -13.65 42.09 0.74
C GLU A 267 -14.19 43.12 -0.26
N ILE A 268 -14.78 42.65 -1.38
CA ILE A 268 -15.47 43.54 -2.35
C ILE A 268 -16.65 44.26 -1.68
N LEU A 269 -17.41 43.57 -0.83
CA LEU A 269 -18.50 44.18 -0.05
C LEU A 269 -17.97 45.19 0.96
N LYS A 270 -16.93 44.85 1.71
CA LYS A 270 -16.28 45.71 2.69
C LYS A 270 -15.79 47.00 2.04
N GLU A 271 -15.03 46.87 0.96
CA GLU A 271 -14.54 48.02 0.19
C GLU A 271 -15.70 48.87 -0.35
N PHE A 272 -16.77 48.24 -0.85
CA PHE A 272 -17.96 48.98 -1.27
C PHE A 272 -18.57 49.79 -0.12
N VAL A 273 -18.71 49.20 1.06
CA VAL A 273 -19.27 49.88 2.25
C VAL A 273 -18.35 51.01 2.71
N GLU A 274 -17.04 50.81 2.71
CA GLU A 274 -16.04 51.82 3.06
C GLU A 274 -16.07 53.01 2.08
N VAL A 275 -16.14 52.75 0.77
CA VAL A 275 -16.14 53.80 -0.27
C VAL A 275 -17.47 54.55 -0.33
N ASN A 276 -18.60 53.84 -0.19
CA ASN A 276 -19.93 54.42 -0.39
C ASN A 276 -20.63 54.84 0.91
N GLY A 277 -20.10 54.46 2.07
CA GLY A 277 -20.68 54.75 3.39
C GLY A 277 -22.05 54.13 3.61
N ARG A 278 -22.42 53.09 2.84
CA ARG A 278 -23.74 52.45 2.90
C ARG A 278 -23.68 50.99 2.50
N LEU A 279 -24.67 50.21 2.96
CA LEU A 279 -24.89 48.85 2.47
C LEU A 279 -25.40 48.83 1.02
N PRO A 280 -25.18 47.72 0.28
CA PRO A 280 -25.66 47.55 -1.08
C PRO A 280 -27.20 47.61 -1.16
N LYS A 281 -27.71 48.24 -2.22
CA LYS A 281 -29.13 48.32 -2.57
C LYS A 281 -29.41 47.47 -3.81
N ARG A 282 -30.69 47.25 -4.09
CA ARG A 282 -31.15 46.40 -5.21
C ARG A 282 -30.46 46.78 -6.52
N GLY A 283 -29.72 45.81 -7.08
CA GLY A 283 -29.04 45.98 -8.37
C GLY A 283 -27.65 46.61 -8.30
N ASP A 284 -27.12 46.91 -7.11
CA ASP A 284 -25.74 47.38 -6.97
C ASP A 284 -24.76 46.28 -7.43
N VAL A 285 -23.89 46.66 -8.39
CA VAL A 285 -22.81 45.85 -8.91
C VAL A 285 -21.50 46.59 -8.64
N TYR A 286 -20.54 45.93 -8.00
CA TYR A 286 -19.22 46.49 -7.71
C TYR A 286 -18.14 45.47 -8.12
N LYS A 287 -17.12 45.94 -8.85
CA LYS A 287 -16.04 45.09 -9.41
C LYS A 287 -16.56 43.82 -10.12
N ASN A 288 -17.58 43.98 -10.97
CA ASN A 288 -18.25 42.88 -11.69
C ASN A 288 -18.97 41.84 -10.81
N VAL A 289 -19.16 42.11 -9.53
CA VAL A 289 -19.93 41.28 -8.61
C VAL A 289 -21.24 41.97 -8.26
N ASN A 290 -22.37 41.26 -8.43
CA ASN A 290 -23.67 41.74 -7.94
C ASN A 290 -23.74 41.56 -6.42
N ILE A 291 -23.18 42.54 -5.71
CA ILE A 291 -23.00 42.53 -4.25
C ILE A 291 -24.33 42.49 -3.49
N ASP A 292 -25.40 43.09 -4.03
CA ASP A 292 -26.74 43.00 -3.45
C ASP A 292 -27.28 41.57 -3.47
N THR A 293 -27.21 40.90 -4.63
CA THR A 293 -27.69 39.52 -4.77
C THR A 293 -26.86 38.56 -3.92
N TRP A 294 -25.55 38.79 -3.84
CA TRP A 294 -24.65 37.98 -3.00
C TRP A 294 -24.95 38.17 -1.51
N LEU A 295 -25.12 39.41 -1.04
CA LEU A 295 -25.45 39.72 0.36
C LEU A 295 -26.80 39.11 0.77
N LYS A 296 -27.84 39.24 -0.07
CA LYS A 296 -29.14 38.59 0.15
C LYS A 296 -29.03 37.07 0.26
N SER A 297 -28.16 36.45 -0.53
CA SER A 297 -27.89 35.01 -0.44
C SER A 297 -27.28 34.64 0.92
N GLN A 298 -26.35 35.46 1.44
CA GLN A 298 -25.76 35.23 2.76
C GLN A 298 -26.80 35.41 3.87
N VAL A 299 -27.59 36.48 3.85
CA VAL A 299 -28.69 36.69 4.81
C VAL A 299 -29.68 35.53 4.81
N LYS A 300 -29.99 34.95 3.63
CA LYS A 300 -30.84 33.76 3.53
C LYS A 300 -30.19 32.53 4.18
N LYS A 301 -28.88 32.35 4.01
CA LYS A 301 -28.10 31.28 4.65
C LYS A 301 -27.90 31.50 6.16
N ALA A 302 -27.99 32.74 6.62
CA ALA A 302 -27.93 33.10 8.03
C ALA A 302 -29.19 32.66 8.80
N ASN A 303 -30.31 32.43 8.11
CA ASN A 303 -31.56 31.99 8.72
C ASN A 303 -31.35 30.62 9.42
N PRO A 304 -31.73 30.48 10.71
CA PRO A 304 -31.65 29.20 11.43
C PRO A 304 -32.33 28.02 10.71
N ASP A 305 -33.36 28.28 9.91
CA ASP A 305 -34.08 27.25 9.14
C ASP A 305 -33.45 26.91 7.78
N SER A 306 -32.36 27.59 7.41
CA SER A 306 -31.65 27.28 6.17
C SER A 306 -30.91 25.95 6.30
N ARG A 307 -31.03 25.08 5.28
CA ARG A 307 -30.18 23.88 5.16
C ARG A 307 -28.73 24.21 4.78
N LEU A 308 -28.47 25.45 4.39
CA LEU A 308 -27.17 25.98 4.02
C LEU A 308 -26.81 27.02 5.09
N ASN A 309 -26.00 26.64 6.07
CA ASN A 309 -25.61 27.50 7.17
C ASN A 309 -24.36 28.31 6.83
N LEU A 310 -24.31 29.57 7.27
CA LEU A 310 -23.07 30.32 7.40
C LEU A 310 -22.26 29.78 8.58
N THR A 311 -20.93 29.75 8.42
CA THR A 311 -20.02 29.49 9.54
C THR A 311 -20.04 30.67 10.52
N ASP A 312 -19.65 30.42 11.78
CA ASP A 312 -19.63 31.46 12.82
C ASP A 312 -18.72 32.63 12.45
N GLU A 313 -17.54 32.34 11.87
CA GLU A 313 -16.60 33.36 11.38
C GLU A 313 -17.22 34.22 10.25
N GLN A 314 -17.98 33.61 9.34
CA GLN A 314 -18.65 34.34 8.26
C GLN A 314 -19.79 35.23 8.79
N ARG A 315 -20.47 34.82 9.85
CA ARG A 315 -21.51 35.61 10.52
C ARG A 315 -20.90 36.84 11.18
N GLU A 316 -19.87 36.63 12.00
CA GLU A 316 -19.15 37.69 12.69
C GLU A 316 -18.61 38.75 11.72
N LYS A 317 -18.01 38.32 10.60
CA LYS A 317 -17.54 39.21 9.54
C LYS A 317 -18.63 40.11 8.97
N LEU A 318 -19.81 39.54 8.66
CA LEU A 318 -20.93 40.30 8.11
C LEU A 318 -21.55 41.24 9.14
N GLU A 319 -21.70 40.80 10.39
CA GLU A 319 -22.22 41.63 11.49
C GLU A 319 -21.29 42.81 11.80
N ASN A 320 -19.97 42.61 11.75
CA ASN A 320 -18.98 43.67 11.90
C ASN A 320 -19.03 44.74 10.80
N LEU A 321 -19.55 44.41 9.61
CA LEU A 321 -19.83 45.37 8.54
C LEU A 321 -21.18 46.09 8.70
N GLY A 322 -21.90 45.85 9.81
CA GLY A 322 -23.22 46.41 10.06
C GLY A 322 -24.33 45.73 9.25
N VAL A 323 -24.09 44.52 8.71
CA VAL A 323 -25.14 43.73 8.07
C VAL A 323 -26.03 43.14 9.15
N GLU A 324 -27.30 43.50 9.14
CA GLU A 324 -28.29 42.91 10.04
C GLU A 324 -28.63 41.48 9.58
N LEU A 325 -27.88 40.49 10.06
CA LEU A 325 -28.21 39.06 9.95
C LEU A 325 -29.36 38.66 10.88
N SER A 326 -29.50 39.46 11.94
CA SER A 326 -30.63 39.46 12.86
C SER A 326 -31.92 39.59 12.07
N THR A 327 -32.73 38.54 12.15
CA THR A 327 -34.17 38.60 11.94
C THR A 327 -34.69 38.66 10.50
N SER A 328 -34.65 37.50 9.83
CA SER A 328 -35.72 37.16 8.90
C SER A 328 -37.09 37.40 9.58
N ARG A 329 -38.06 38.00 8.86
CA ARG A 329 -39.47 38.15 9.31
C ARG A 329 -40.02 36.85 9.91
N PHE A 330 -39.55 35.70 9.42
CA PHE A 330 -39.88 34.39 9.93
C PHE A 330 -39.33 34.14 11.35
N THR A 331 -38.06 34.49 11.62
CA THR A 331 -37.42 34.41 12.95
C THR A 331 -38.08 35.39 13.93
N GLN A 332 -38.42 36.61 13.52
CA GLN A 332 -39.17 37.55 14.38
C GLN A 332 -40.55 37.00 14.73
N THR A 333 -41.22 36.39 13.74
CA THR A 333 -42.54 35.80 13.95
C THR A 333 -42.44 34.60 14.89
N TRP A 334 -41.40 33.77 14.76
CA TRP A 334 -41.15 32.64 15.66
C TRP A 334 -40.84 33.12 17.08
N MET A 335 -39.88 34.05 17.25
CA MET A 335 -39.51 34.61 18.57
C MET A 335 -40.70 35.28 19.25
N LYS A 336 -41.50 36.06 18.51
CA LYS A 336 -42.73 36.66 19.05
C LYS A 336 -43.74 35.60 19.51
N SER A 337 -43.87 34.47 18.82
CA SER A 337 -44.73 33.38 19.29
C SER A 337 -44.14 32.65 20.50
N TYR A 338 -42.82 32.53 20.58
CA TYR A 338 -42.09 31.96 21.71
C TYR A 338 -42.24 32.83 22.97
N GLU A 339 -42.03 34.13 22.87
CA GLU A 339 -42.24 35.10 23.95
C GLU A 339 -43.70 35.10 24.43
N LEU A 340 -44.66 35.12 23.51
CA LEU A 340 -46.10 35.04 23.85
C LEU A 340 -46.48 33.71 24.50
N TYR A 341 -45.76 32.63 24.18
CA TYR A 341 -45.94 31.33 24.84
C TYR A 341 -45.42 31.35 26.28
N ILE A 342 -44.23 31.91 26.50
CA ILE A 342 -43.65 32.09 27.84
C ILE A 342 -44.58 32.97 28.67
N GLU A 343 -44.98 34.13 28.15
CA GLU A 343 -45.89 35.05 28.85
C GLU A 343 -47.22 34.38 29.21
N TYR A 344 -47.78 33.57 28.30
CA TYR A 344 -48.97 32.78 28.62
C TYR A 344 -48.72 31.76 29.74
N LYS A 345 -47.59 31.05 29.71
CA LYS A 345 -47.24 30.05 30.72
C LYS A 345 -46.98 30.70 32.09
N ASP A 346 -46.40 31.90 32.10
CA ASP A 346 -46.16 32.68 33.32
C ASP A 346 -47.45 33.20 33.94
N ILE A 347 -48.44 33.60 33.14
CA ILE A 347 -49.72 34.14 33.64
C ILE A 347 -50.68 33.02 34.06
N TYR A 348 -50.81 31.98 33.24
CA TYR A 348 -51.86 30.98 33.41
C TYR A 348 -51.35 29.70 34.08
N HIS A 349 -50.02 29.50 34.19
CA HIS A 349 -49.38 28.31 34.77
C HIS A 349 -49.86 26.96 34.20
N GLU A 350 -50.48 26.98 33.02
CA GLU A 350 -51.04 25.82 32.33
C GLU A 350 -50.56 25.79 30.87
N GLU A 351 -50.49 24.58 30.29
CA GLU A 351 -50.16 24.42 28.86
C GLU A 351 -51.35 24.87 27.98
N PRO A 352 -51.12 25.68 26.93
CA PRO A 352 -52.20 26.14 26.06
C PRO A 352 -52.84 24.98 25.30
N LYS A 353 -54.18 24.93 25.30
CA LYS A 353 -54.96 23.98 24.50
C LYS A 353 -54.82 24.32 23.02
N ARG A 354 -55.09 23.37 22.13
CA ARG A 354 -54.89 23.50 20.67
C ARG A 354 -55.53 24.74 20.02
N GLN A 355 -56.63 25.25 20.57
CA GLN A 355 -57.31 26.45 20.07
C GLN A 355 -57.12 27.68 20.99
N SER A 356 -56.15 27.67 21.89
CA SER A 356 -55.84 28.81 22.77
C SER A 356 -55.22 29.94 21.96
N TYR A 357 -55.94 31.06 21.89
CA TYR A 357 -55.43 32.32 21.33
C TYR A 357 -54.96 33.23 22.45
N TYR A 358 -53.76 33.77 22.31
CA TYR A 358 -53.21 34.77 23.20
C TYR A 358 -52.66 35.95 22.39
N LYS A 359 -53.10 37.16 22.74
CA LYS A 359 -52.78 38.41 22.02
C LYS A 359 -52.90 38.29 20.48
N GLY A 360 -53.97 37.65 20.01
CA GLY A 360 -54.27 37.49 18.59
C GLY A 360 -53.49 36.39 17.87
N ARG A 361 -52.72 35.55 18.56
CA ARG A 361 -52.02 34.39 17.97
C ARG A 361 -52.47 33.07 18.59
N ASN A 362 -52.59 32.03 17.77
CA ASN A 362 -52.88 30.68 18.23
C ASN A 362 -51.60 30.02 18.78
N ILE A 363 -51.32 30.25 20.06
CA ILE A 363 -50.14 29.70 20.75
C ILE A 363 -50.25 28.19 20.95
N GLY A 364 -51.48 27.65 21.03
CA GLY A 364 -51.73 26.22 21.19
C GLY A 364 -51.36 25.39 19.95
N GLU A 365 -51.75 25.84 18.76
CA GLU A 365 -51.34 25.20 17.50
C GLU A 365 -49.85 25.45 17.22
N TRP A 366 -49.32 26.63 17.61
CA TRP A 366 -47.89 26.93 17.45
C TRP A 366 -47.01 25.94 18.23
N ILE A 367 -47.29 25.71 19.52
CA ILE A 367 -46.49 24.79 20.34
C ILE A 367 -46.64 23.33 19.92
N LYS A 368 -47.84 22.92 19.51
CA LYS A 368 -48.08 21.59 18.93
C LYS A 368 -47.20 21.36 17.70
N ASN A 369 -47.10 22.35 16.81
CA ASN A 369 -46.24 22.28 15.64
C ASN A 369 -44.76 22.25 16.03
N GLN A 370 -44.32 23.01 17.04
CA GLN A 370 -42.94 22.92 17.53
C GLN A 370 -42.61 21.51 18.06
N LYS A 371 -43.48 20.92 18.88
CA LYS A 371 -43.32 19.54 19.38
C LYS A 371 -43.27 18.52 18.23
N PHE A 372 -44.06 18.72 17.16
CA PHE A 372 -43.99 17.88 15.96
C PHE A 372 -42.65 18.01 15.22
N TYR A 373 -42.19 19.24 14.97
CA TYR A 373 -40.93 19.47 14.25
C TYR A 373 -39.70 19.02 15.04
N LEU A 374 -39.79 19.05 16.38
CA LEU A 374 -38.79 18.51 17.30
C LEU A 374 -38.63 17.01 17.10
N ARG A 375 -39.74 16.25 17.20
CA ARG A 375 -39.76 14.80 16.96
C ARG A 375 -39.35 14.40 15.54
N ALA A 376 -39.61 15.27 14.57
CA ALA A 376 -39.21 15.04 13.18
C ALA A 376 -37.73 15.36 12.91
N GLY A 377 -36.99 15.92 13.87
CA GLY A 377 -35.59 16.32 13.71
C GLY A 377 -35.39 17.45 12.70
N THR A 378 -36.42 18.28 12.50
CA THR A 378 -36.43 19.35 11.47
C THR A 378 -36.24 20.76 12.02
N LEU A 379 -36.19 20.91 13.35
CA LEU A 379 -35.88 22.17 14.01
C LEU A 379 -34.37 22.47 13.98
N SER A 380 -34.03 23.74 13.81
CA SER A 380 -32.65 24.23 13.97
C SER A 380 -32.13 24.01 15.40
N PRO A 381 -30.83 23.72 15.59
CA PRO A 381 -30.24 23.54 16.92
C PRO A 381 -30.54 24.67 17.92
N ASP A 382 -30.52 25.93 17.47
CA ASP A 382 -30.81 27.10 18.32
C ASP A 382 -32.23 27.07 18.89
N ARG A 383 -33.22 26.70 18.08
CA ARG A 383 -34.63 26.56 18.51
C ARG A 383 -34.84 25.36 19.42
N VAL A 384 -34.12 24.26 19.18
CA VAL A 384 -34.15 23.11 20.08
C VAL A 384 -33.66 23.53 21.47
N LYS A 385 -32.57 24.30 21.53
CA LYS A 385 -32.04 24.85 22.79
C LYS A 385 -33.06 25.77 23.49
N LEU A 386 -33.66 26.73 22.77
CA LEU A 386 -34.67 27.64 23.33
C LEU A 386 -35.93 26.91 23.83
N LEU A 387 -36.37 25.84 23.15
CA LEU A 387 -37.49 25.01 23.59
C LEU A 387 -37.13 24.16 24.81
N ALA A 388 -35.90 23.64 24.88
CA ALA A 388 -35.42 22.90 26.04
C ALA A 388 -35.38 23.79 27.31
N GLU A 389 -35.00 25.07 27.18
CA GLU A 389 -34.99 26.04 28.29
C GLU A 389 -36.36 26.24 28.94
N ILE A 390 -37.46 26.08 28.18
CA ILE A 390 -38.84 26.20 28.69
C ILE A 390 -39.48 24.84 29.04
N GLY A 391 -38.66 23.78 29.09
CA GLY A 391 -39.05 22.43 29.48
C GLY A 391 -39.71 21.61 28.36
N ILE A 392 -39.47 21.96 27.10
CA ILE A 392 -40.00 21.25 25.93
C ILE A 392 -38.89 20.46 25.26
N THR A 393 -38.80 19.18 25.62
CA THR A 393 -37.84 18.21 25.08
C THR A 393 -38.58 17.09 24.33
N GLU A 394 -37.85 16.24 23.60
CA GLU A 394 -38.40 15.13 22.81
C GLU A 394 -39.29 14.15 23.59
#